data_AF-A0AAW2H253-F1
#
_entry.id   AF-A0AAW2H253-F1
#
_cell.length_a   1.000
_cell.length_b   1.000
_cell.length_c   1.000
_cell.angle_alpha   90.00
_cell.angle_beta   90.00
_cell.angle_gamma   90.00
#
_symmetry.space_group_name_H-M   'P 1'
#
loop_
_entity.id
_entity.type
_entity.pdbx_description
1 polymer ?
#
loop_
_entity_poly.entity_id
_entity_poly.type
_entity_poly.pdbx_seq_one_letter_code
_entity_poly.pdbx_strand_id
1 'polypeptide(L)'
;MGTHVIRNITGKLVDIQVLKELTTLYEQHKEIREINYLQDFSTLGASGTISTNYVIQKLLQIYVRNVALIHCHPDLIQKFTFTMHEEGKAKWTFEYSNDMMLNHDIITMCYFYYITYKSYELSQCESVKLLKPLLLDKYDVYSIDEANMLFFQGKTVISLLDIAFSFPSVTWDVACNLNFWTGFFDYVSDFDLPKQALIIPFIFPLLPKLEERPPLAVLLALSLKTVEFRKTTAPLLRKILNDITIHFEYKMYPQRLKLELCEKWQIITRDKGVHKYAPCFTMFRHKAKDIIATMKSDDPDLELILSLL
;
A
#
# COMPACT_ATOMS: atom_id res chain seq x y z
N MET A 1 3.52 22.52 -29.94
CA MET A 1 2.54 21.43 -30.19
C MET A 1 2.83 20.37 -29.15
N GLY A 2 1.85 20.00 -28.32
CA GLY A 2 2.02 18.92 -27.35
C GLY A 2 2.36 17.59 -28.02
N THR A 3 3.09 16.74 -27.30
CA THR A 3 3.48 15.42 -27.80
C THR A 3 2.32 14.45 -27.60
N HIS A 4 1.71 13.96 -28.69
CA HIS A 4 0.68 12.91 -28.63
C HIS A 4 1.19 11.63 -29.27
N VAL A 5 1.28 10.56 -28.46
CA VAL A 5 1.73 9.24 -28.88
C VAL A 5 0.57 8.27 -28.83
N ILE A 6 0.30 7.59 -29.95
CA ILE A 6 -0.71 6.52 -30.02
C ILE A 6 0.01 5.16 -30.07
N ARG A 7 -0.43 4.23 -29.23
CA ARG A 7 0.11 2.87 -29.14
C ARG A 7 -1.00 1.85 -29.37
N ASN A 8 -0.79 0.97 -30.35
CA ASN A 8 -1.66 -0.19 -30.52
C ASN A 8 -1.12 -1.34 -29.65
N ILE A 9 -1.96 -1.81 -28.73
CA ILE A 9 -1.64 -2.90 -27.80
C ILE A 9 -2.51 -4.14 -28.04
N THR A 10 -3.18 -4.22 -29.19
CA THR A 10 -3.96 -5.39 -29.59
C THR A 10 -3.08 -6.65 -29.54
N GLY A 11 -3.55 -7.70 -28.87
CA GLY A 11 -2.81 -8.95 -28.66
C GLY A 11 -1.75 -8.89 -27.55
N LYS A 12 -1.47 -7.73 -26.93
CA LYS A 12 -0.54 -7.60 -25.80
C LYS A 12 -1.28 -7.81 -24.48
N LEU A 13 -1.56 -9.08 -24.15
CA LEU A 13 -2.41 -9.45 -23.02
C LEU A 13 -1.98 -8.83 -21.69
N VAL A 14 -0.67 -8.75 -21.44
CA VAL A 14 -0.10 -8.16 -20.21
C VAL A 14 -0.36 -6.65 -20.12
N ASP A 15 -0.11 -5.92 -21.21
CA ASP A 15 -0.43 -4.48 -21.30
C ASP A 15 -1.93 -4.23 -21.09
N ILE A 16 -2.76 -5.03 -21.75
CA ILE A 16 -4.23 -4.95 -21.63
C ILE A 16 -4.66 -5.20 -20.19
N GLN A 17 -4.10 -6.21 -19.53
CA GLN A 17 -4.40 -6.51 -18.13
C GLN A 17 -4.05 -5.32 -17.23
N VAL A 18 -2.82 -4.81 -17.31
CA VAL A 18 -2.36 -3.68 -16.47
C VAL A 18 -3.26 -2.46 -16.65
N LEU A 19 -3.57 -2.08 -17.88
CA LEU A 19 -4.35 -0.87 -18.14
C LEU A 19 -5.84 -1.04 -17.76
N LYS A 20 -6.41 -2.25 -17.90
CA LYS A 20 -7.78 -2.56 -17.40
C LYS A 20 -7.84 -2.51 -15.87
N GLU A 21 -6.83 -3.03 -15.18
CA GLU A 21 -6.73 -2.97 -13.72
C GLU A 21 -6.62 -1.52 -13.24
N LEU A 22 -5.78 -0.70 -13.88
CA LEU A 22 -5.68 0.74 -13.58
C LEU A 22 -7.01 1.47 -13.79
N THR A 23 -7.72 1.20 -14.90
CA THR A 23 -9.03 1.81 -15.18
C THR A 23 -10.03 1.48 -14.08
N THR A 24 -10.08 0.22 -13.67
CA THR A 24 -10.95 -0.25 -12.57
C THR A 24 -10.62 0.48 -11.27
N LEU A 25 -9.32 0.63 -10.95
CA LEU A 25 -8.89 1.34 -9.74
C LEU A 25 -9.24 2.83 -9.79
N TYR A 26 -9.12 3.50 -10.95
CA TYR A 26 -9.53 4.90 -11.11
C TYR A 26 -11.02 5.10 -10.84
N GLU A 27 -11.86 4.17 -11.28
CA GLU A 27 -13.30 4.21 -11.03
C GLU A 27 -13.64 4.01 -9.53
N GLN A 28 -12.88 3.14 -8.85
CA GLN A 28 -13.04 2.84 -7.42
C GLN A 28 -12.54 3.98 -6.51
N HIS A 29 -11.50 4.70 -6.93
CA HIS A 29 -10.81 5.72 -6.14
C HIS A 29 -10.91 7.11 -6.78
N LYS A 30 -12.14 7.61 -6.87
CA LYS A 30 -12.40 9.00 -7.32
C LYS A 30 -11.83 10.05 -6.36
N GLU A 31 -11.67 9.70 -5.10
CA GLU A 31 -11.10 10.53 -4.05
C GLU A 31 -10.00 9.77 -3.31
N ILE A 32 -8.95 10.50 -2.90
CA ILE A 32 -7.86 9.98 -2.08
C ILE A 32 -8.14 10.36 -0.64
N ARG A 33 -8.46 9.37 0.20
CA ARG A 33 -8.96 9.60 1.55
C ARG A 33 -7.96 10.35 2.42
N GLU A 34 -6.67 10.07 2.27
CA GLU A 34 -5.60 10.66 3.08
C GLU A 34 -5.48 12.18 2.92
N ILE A 35 -5.86 12.72 1.76
CA ILE A 35 -5.85 14.18 1.51
C ILE A 35 -6.82 14.90 2.44
N ASN A 36 -7.94 14.28 2.81
CA ASN A 36 -8.93 14.86 3.74
C ASN A 36 -8.40 14.97 5.17
N TYR A 37 -7.27 14.33 5.47
CA TYR A 37 -6.66 14.27 6.80
C TYR A 37 -5.38 15.10 6.93
N LEU A 38 -5.05 15.95 5.95
CA LEU A 38 -3.82 16.76 5.94
C LEU A 38 -3.61 17.59 7.23
N GLN A 39 -4.68 18.18 7.75
CA GLN A 39 -4.61 18.95 8.99
C GLN A 39 -4.24 18.03 10.17
N ASP A 40 -4.88 16.87 10.27
CA ASP A 40 -4.59 15.92 11.34
C ASP A 40 -3.15 15.37 11.22
N PHE A 41 -2.67 15.12 10.00
CA PHE A 41 -1.28 14.73 9.74
C PHE A 41 -0.27 15.77 10.23
N SER A 42 -0.57 17.06 10.14
CA SER A 42 0.32 18.13 10.63
C SER A 42 0.49 18.15 12.15
N THR A 43 -0.43 17.53 12.88
CA THR A 43 -0.37 17.41 14.35
C THR A 43 0.47 16.22 14.82
N LEU A 44 0.82 15.31 13.90
CA LEU A 44 1.71 14.20 14.18
C LEU A 44 3.14 14.73 14.18
N GLY A 45 3.79 14.69 15.34
CA GLY A 45 5.17 15.17 15.49
C GLY A 45 6.12 14.52 14.47
N ALA A 46 7.18 15.23 14.10
CA ALA A 46 8.18 14.72 13.18
C ALA A 46 8.84 13.46 13.75
N SER A 47 8.75 12.36 13.00
CA SER A 47 9.57 11.17 13.25
C SER A 47 10.78 11.19 12.32
N GLY A 48 11.86 10.50 12.69
CA GLY A 48 13.15 10.51 11.96
C GLY A 48 13.15 9.85 10.57
N THR A 49 11.99 9.65 9.95
CA THR A 49 11.80 9.10 8.59
C THR A 49 11.03 10.11 7.74
N ILE A 50 10.92 9.88 6.42
CA ILE A 50 10.08 10.70 5.55
C ILE A 50 8.63 10.58 6.04
N SER A 51 8.10 11.67 6.61
CA SER A 51 6.74 11.66 7.14
C SER A 51 5.70 11.58 6.01
N THR A 52 4.61 10.85 6.24
CA THR A 52 3.47 10.78 5.31
C THR A 52 2.94 12.17 4.95
N ASN A 53 2.88 13.08 5.92
CA ASN A 53 2.47 14.47 5.68
C ASN A 53 3.34 15.15 4.62
N TYR A 54 4.67 15.03 4.75
CA TYR A 54 5.62 15.61 3.80
C TYR A 54 5.42 15.06 2.39
N VAL A 55 5.23 13.75 2.24
CA VAL A 55 4.98 13.11 0.94
C VAL A 55 3.71 13.66 0.30
N ILE A 56 2.58 13.65 1.02
CA ILE A 56 1.29 14.11 0.49
C ILE A 56 1.38 15.59 0.09
N GLN A 57 1.95 16.44 0.95
CA GLN A 57 2.13 17.86 0.65
C GLN A 57 3.03 18.10 -0.57
N LYS A 58 4.14 17.35 -0.69
CA LYS A 58 5.06 17.48 -1.82
C LYS A 58 4.38 17.10 -3.13
N LEU A 59 3.62 16.00 -3.17
CA LEU A 59 2.86 15.60 -4.36
C LEU A 59 1.82 16.65 -4.75
N LEU A 60 1.05 17.17 -3.78
CA LEU A 60 0.07 18.24 -4.03
C LEU A 60 0.72 19.49 -4.61
N GLN A 61 1.85 19.92 -4.05
CA GLN A 61 2.59 21.09 -4.54
C GLN A 61 3.08 20.90 -5.97
N ILE A 62 3.66 19.73 -6.28
CA ILE A 62 4.13 19.42 -7.63
C ILE A 62 2.94 19.35 -8.60
N TYR A 63 1.86 18.68 -8.23
CA TYR A 63 0.66 18.58 -9.05
C TYR A 63 0.09 19.95 -9.41
N VAL A 64 -0.14 20.81 -8.42
CA VAL A 64 -0.70 22.16 -8.65
C VAL A 64 0.24 22.98 -9.54
N ARG A 65 1.56 22.89 -9.32
CA ARG A 65 2.55 23.57 -10.18
C ARG A 65 2.49 23.07 -11.62
N ASN A 66 2.41 21.76 -11.81
CA ASN A 66 2.35 21.15 -13.15
C ASN A 66 1.07 21.54 -13.88
N VAL A 67 -0.09 21.47 -13.23
CA VAL A 67 -1.38 21.91 -13.81
C VAL A 67 -1.35 23.39 -14.17
N ALA A 68 -0.83 24.25 -13.28
CA ALA A 68 -0.71 25.67 -13.57
C ALA A 68 0.24 25.95 -14.74
N LEU A 69 1.36 25.22 -14.82
CA LEU A 69 2.32 25.35 -15.92
C LEU A 69 1.70 24.91 -17.26
N ILE A 70 0.99 23.77 -17.28
CA ILE A 70 0.29 23.26 -18.46
C ILE A 70 -0.84 24.21 -18.88
N HIS A 71 -1.55 24.80 -17.92
CA HIS A 71 -2.58 25.79 -18.21
C HIS A 71 -2.01 27.02 -18.93
N CYS A 72 -0.84 27.51 -18.50
CA CYS A 72 -0.13 28.63 -19.15
C CYS A 72 0.54 28.23 -20.48
N HIS A 73 0.98 26.97 -20.59
CA HIS A 73 1.71 26.44 -21.76
C HIS A 73 1.12 25.09 -22.19
N PRO A 74 -0.04 25.07 -22.91
CA PRO A 74 -0.71 23.83 -23.30
C PRO A 74 0.12 22.96 -24.26
N ASP A 75 1.15 23.52 -24.90
CA ASP A 75 2.10 22.78 -25.72
C ASP A 75 3.04 21.88 -24.92
N LEU A 76 3.08 21.99 -23.58
CA LEU A 76 3.80 21.08 -22.69
C LEU A 76 3.00 19.80 -22.37
N ILE A 77 1.76 19.69 -22.84
CA ILE A 77 0.96 18.48 -22.66
C ILE A 77 1.63 17.32 -23.40
N GLN A 78 1.87 16.25 -22.65
CA GLN A 78 2.25 14.96 -23.17
C GLN A 78 1.08 14.00 -22.98
N LYS A 79 0.67 13.33 -24.04
CA LYS A 79 -0.46 12.40 -24.05
C LYS A 79 -0.06 11.07 -24.68
N PHE A 80 -0.43 9.98 -24.02
CA PHE A 80 -0.30 8.63 -24.51
C PHE A 80 -1.68 7.99 -24.60
N THR A 81 -2.09 7.56 -25.79
CA THR A 81 -3.34 6.84 -26.00
C THR A 81 -3.02 5.40 -26.39
N PHE A 82 -3.40 4.45 -25.54
CA PHE A 82 -3.29 3.02 -25.81
C PHE A 82 -4.62 2.52 -26.36
N THR A 83 -4.59 1.94 -27.56
CA THR A 83 -5.80 1.45 -28.24
C THR A 83 -5.75 -0.06 -28.35
N MET A 84 -6.87 -0.71 -28.03
CA MET A 84 -7.06 -2.15 -28.16
C MET A 84 -8.29 -2.43 -29.04
N HIS A 85 -8.13 -3.38 -29.95
CA HIS A 85 -9.21 -3.95 -30.75
C HIS A 85 -9.43 -5.41 -30.31
N GLU A 86 -10.53 -5.70 -29.61
CA GLU A 86 -10.97 -7.07 -29.39
C GLU A 86 -11.98 -7.43 -30.49
N GLU A 87 -11.80 -8.58 -31.15
CA GLU A 87 -12.68 -9.03 -32.23
C GLU A 87 -14.12 -9.14 -31.72
N GLY A 88 -15.06 -8.50 -32.43
CA GLY A 88 -16.47 -8.45 -32.03
C GLY A 88 -16.80 -7.49 -30.88
N LYS A 89 -15.85 -6.69 -30.37
CA LYS A 89 -16.11 -5.68 -29.33
C LYS A 89 -15.75 -4.26 -29.80
N ALA A 90 -16.32 -3.27 -29.13
CA ALA A 90 -15.97 -1.87 -29.33
C ALA A 90 -14.49 -1.63 -29.05
N LYS A 91 -13.88 -0.72 -29.81
CA LYS A 91 -12.51 -0.25 -29.57
C LYS A 91 -12.43 0.30 -28.15
N TRP A 92 -11.52 -0.24 -27.35
CA TRP A 92 -11.24 0.24 -26.00
C TRP A 92 -9.97 1.10 -26.01
N THR A 93 -9.97 2.17 -25.24
CA THR A 93 -8.87 3.12 -25.16
C THR A 93 -8.53 3.46 -23.72
N PHE A 94 -7.24 3.46 -23.41
CA PHE A 94 -6.71 4.00 -22.17
C PHE A 94 -5.89 5.25 -22.49
N GLU A 95 -6.04 6.31 -21.70
CA GLU A 95 -5.32 7.55 -21.89
C GLU A 95 -4.50 7.90 -20.66
N TYR A 96 -3.23 8.23 -20.89
CA TYR A 96 -2.37 8.86 -19.91
C TYR A 96 -1.97 10.26 -20.38
N SER A 97 -1.89 11.20 -19.44
CA SER A 97 -1.32 12.52 -19.69
C SER A 97 -0.64 13.07 -18.45
N ASN A 98 0.38 13.92 -18.65
CA ASN A 98 0.96 14.69 -17.56
C ASN A 98 -0.01 15.73 -16.94
N ASP A 99 -1.19 15.96 -17.54
CA ASP A 99 -2.29 16.78 -16.99
C ASP A 99 -3.43 15.95 -16.35
N MET A 100 -3.19 14.68 -16.03
CA MET A 100 -4.18 13.85 -15.35
C MET A 100 -4.46 14.32 -13.92
N MET A 101 -5.63 13.98 -13.39
CA MET A 101 -5.99 14.23 -12.00
C MET A 101 -5.01 13.56 -11.02
N LEU A 102 -4.71 14.24 -9.91
CA LEU A 102 -3.78 13.76 -8.88
C LEU A 102 -4.16 12.38 -8.32
N ASN A 103 -5.45 12.08 -8.16
CA ASN A 103 -5.88 10.77 -7.67
C ASN A 103 -5.45 9.65 -8.62
N HIS A 104 -5.57 9.85 -9.94
CA HIS A 104 -5.11 8.86 -10.92
C HIS A 104 -3.61 8.64 -10.80
N ASP A 105 -2.82 9.70 -10.71
CA ASP A 105 -1.37 9.60 -10.55
C ASP A 105 -0.96 8.82 -9.28
N ILE A 106 -1.61 9.11 -8.14
CA ILE A 106 -1.38 8.39 -6.87
C ILE A 106 -1.72 6.91 -7.03
N ILE A 107 -2.86 6.58 -7.62
CA ILE A 107 -3.28 5.20 -7.88
C ILE A 107 -2.26 4.49 -8.77
N THR A 108 -1.81 5.13 -9.85
CA THR A 108 -0.80 4.55 -10.75
C THR A 108 0.52 4.29 -10.02
N MET A 109 1.00 5.22 -9.18
CA MET A 109 2.23 5.03 -8.40
C MET A 109 2.09 3.88 -7.38
N CYS A 110 0.99 3.82 -6.63
CA CYS A 110 0.68 2.72 -5.71
C CYS A 110 0.59 1.37 -6.44
N TYR A 111 0.01 1.36 -7.64
CA TYR A 111 -0.05 0.18 -8.50
C TYR A 111 1.34 -0.26 -8.97
N PHE A 112 2.16 0.67 -9.46
CA PHE A 112 3.54 0.40 -9.89
C PHE A 112 4.44 -0.09 -8.77
N TYR A 113 4.24 0.38 -7.54
CA TYR A 113 4.89 -0.19 -6.37
C TYR A 113 4.61 -1.70 -6.27
N TYR A 114 3.35 -2.14 -6.28
CA TYR A 114 3.01 -3.56 -6.12
C TYR A 114 3.41 -4.43 -7.31
N ILE A 115 3.15 -4.01 -8.55
CA ILE A 115 3.50 -4.86 -9.69
C ILE A 115 5.00 -5.08 -9.82
N THR A 116 5.82 -4.13 -9.37
CA THR A 116 7.29 -4.27 -9.32
C THR A 116 7.70 -5.45 -8.43
N TYR A 117 6.98 -5.68 -7.32
CA TYR A 117 7.26 -6.82 -6.43
C TYR A 117 6.51 -8.10 -6.80
N LYS A 118 5.35 -7.98 -7.44
CA LYS A 118 4.46 -9.13 -7.69
C LYS A 118 4.94 -9.98 -8.85
N SER A 119 5.26 -9.34 -9.97
CA SER A 119 5.49 -10.02 -11.23
C SER A 119 6.44 -9.23 -12.11
N TYR A 120 7.58 -9.86 -12.42
CA TYR A 120 8.52 -9.33 -13.39
C TYR A 120 7.82 -9.04 -14.73
N GLU A 121 6.99 -9.97 -15.22
CA GLU A 121 6.25 -9.80 -16.48
C GLU A 121 5.37 -8.55 -16.50
N LEU A 122 4.56 -8.34 -15.45
CA LEU A 122 3.72 -7.15 -15.33
C LEU A 122 4.57 -5.87 -15.30
N SER A 123 5.67 -5.88 -14.53
CA SER A 123 6.56 -4.72 -14.39
C SER A 123 7.33 -4.36 -15.67
N GLN A 124 7.44 -5.30 -16.61
CA GLN A 124 8.26 -5.15 -17.82
C GLN A 124 7.47 -4.96 -19.11
N CYS A 125 6.13 -4.91 -19.04
CA CYS A 125 5.30 -4.64 -20.21
C CYS A 125 5.54 -3.23 -20.76
N GLU A 126 5.20 -3.02 -22.03
CA GLU A 126 5.51 -1.77 -22.74
C GLU A 126 4.85 -0.56 -22.07
N SER A 127 3.59 -0.71 -21.68
CA SER A 127 2.80 0.34 -21.05
C SER A 127 3.44 0.78 -19.74
N VAL A 128 3.88 -0.15 -18.88
CA VAL A 128 4.56 0.19 -17.62
C VAL A 128 5.92 0.84 -17.91
N LYS A 129 6.71 0.32 -18.84
CA LYS A 129 8.01 0.90 -19.22
C LYS A 129 7.90 2.32 -19.76
N LEU A 130 6.80 2.66 -20.43
CA LEU A 130 6.52 4.00 -20.91
C LEU A 130 6.00 4.91 -19.79
N LEU A 131 5.01 4.45 -19.04
CA LEU A 131 4.29 5.29 -18.08
C LEU A 131 5.05 5.52 -16.78
N LYS A 132 5.76 4.51 -16.27
CA LYS A 132 6.45 4.58 -14.97
C LYS A 132 7.50 5.70 -14.95
N PRO A 133 8.45 5.81 -15.90
CA PRO A 133 9.45 6.88 -15.87
C PRO A 133 8.82 8.27 -15.97
N LEU A 134 7.78 8.45 -16.80
CA LEU A 134 7.09 9.73 -16.94
C LEU A 134 6.46 10.20 -15.64
N LEU A 135 5.83 9.27 -14.91
CA LEU A 135 5.16 9.58 -13.65
C LEU A 135 6.17 9.83 -12.52
N LEU A 136 7.24 9.04 -12.48
CA LEU A 136 8.34 9.21 -11.53
C LEU A 136 9.05 10.56 -11.73
N ASP A 137 9.36 10.92 -12.97
CA ASP A 137 9.96 12.22 -13.33
C ASP A 137 9.03 13.39 -12.99
N LYS A 138 7.73 13.27 -13.33
CA LYS A 138 6.70 14.27 -13.02
C LYS A 138 6.70 14.67 -11.54
N TYR A 139 6.92 13.72 -10.63
CA TYR A 139 6.82 13.91 -9.18
C TYR A 139 8.17 13.91 -8.44
N ASP A 140 9.31 13.78 -9.13
CA ASP A 140 10.63 13.58 -8.51
C ASP A 140 10.59 12.42 -7.49
N VAL A 141 9.95 11.32 -7.90
CA VAL A 141 9.82 10.08 -7.11
C VAL A 141 10.75 9.03 -7.70
N TYR A 142 11.40 8.27 -6.83
CA TYR A 142 12.40 7.28 -7.22
C TYR A 142 11.86 5.86 -7.09
N SER A 143 12.38 4.94 -7.89
CA SER A 143 12.22 3.52 -7.59
C SER A 143 12.91 3.18 -6.26
N ILE A 144 12.59 2.02 -5.69
CA ILE A 144 13.10 1.64 -4.36
C ILE A 144 14.61 1.39 -4.40
N ASP A 145 15.10 0.77 -5.48
CA ASP A 145 16.53 0.53 -5.67
C ASP A 145 17.30 1.85 -5.81
N GLU A 146 16.78 2.80 -6.58
CA GLU A 146 17.37 4.14 -6.73
C GLU A 146 17.36 4.92 -5.40
N ALA A 147 16.23 4.90 -4.69
CA ALA A 147 16.12 5.57 -3.39
C ALA A 147 17.09 5.00 -2.37
N ASN A 148 17.26 3.67 -2.32
CA ASN A 148 18.25 3.02 -1.47
C ASN A 148 19.68 3.46 -1.81
N MET A 149 20.03 3.49 -3.10
CA MET A 149 21.35 3.97 -3.54
C MET A 149 21.59 5.43 -3.12
N LEU A 150 20.60 6.31 -3.28
CA LEU A 150 20.70 7.72 -2.90
C LEU A 150 20.75 7.91 -1.38
N PHE A 151 20.04 7.07 -0.62
CA PHE A 151 20.10 7.07 0.85
C PHE A 151 21.51 6.75 1.35
N PHE A 152 22.20 5.77 0.77
CA PHE A 152 23.60 5.47 1.11
C PHE A 152 24.56 6.61 0.76
N GLN A 153 24.16 7.54 -0.11
CA GLN A 153 24.90 8.78 -0.42
C GLN A 153 24.50 9.95 0.49
N GLY A 154 23.66 9.71 1.51
CA GLY A 154 23.18 10.74 2.43
C GLY A 154 22.09 11.64 1.86
N LYS A 155 21.45 11.26 0.75
CA LYS A 155 20.34 12.00 0.15
C LYS A 155 19.00 11.45 0.63
N THR A 156 18.11 12.35 1.03
CA THR A 156 16.71 12.01 1.34
C THR A 156 15.85 12.27 0.12
N VAL A 157 15.23 11.22 -0.43
CA VAL A 157 14.37 11.29 -1.62
C VAL A 157 13.07 10.53 -1.39
N ILE A 158 12.00 10.94 -2.05
CA ILE A 158 10.70 10.23 -1.97
C ILE A 158 10.75 9.05 -2.93
N SER A 159 10.47 7.85 -2.42
CA SER A 159 10.41 6.63 -3.20
C SER A 159 8.97 6.17 -3.44
N LEU A 160 8.77 5.22 -4.35
CA LEU A 160 7.49 4.51 -4.51
C LEU A 160 7.02 3.84 -3.22
N LEU A 161 7.95 3.41 -2.36
CA LEU A 161 7.62 2.88 -1.03
C LEU A 161 6.96 3.97 -0.17
N ASP A 162 7.57 5.15 -0.12
CA ASP A 162 7.04 6.28 0.64
C ASP A 162 5.66 6.71 0.13
N ILE A 163 5.44 6.65 -1.19
CA ILE A 163 4.11 6.87 -1.78
C ILE A 163 3.12 5.80 -1.29
N ALA A 164 3.47 4.52 -1.43
CA ALA A 164 2.58 3.42 -1.05
C ALA A 164 2.16 3.50 0.42
N PHE A 165 3.10 3.80 1.31
CA PHE A 165 2.83 4.03 2.73
C PHE A 165 2.11 5.33 3.02
N SER A 166 2.20 6.34 2.17
CA SER A 166 1.48 7.59 2.39
C SER A 166 0.01 7.53 1.99
N PHE A 167 -0.38 6.55 1.17
CA PHE A 167 -1.75 6.34 0.69
C PHE A 167 -2.26 4.92 0.97
N PRO A 168 -2.32 4.49 2.25
CA PRO A 168 -2.71 3.14 2.63
C PRO A 168 -4.10 2.74 2.11
N SER A 169 -5.06 3.67 1.98
CA SER A 169 -6.40 3.41 1.47
C SER A 169 -6.42 2.89 0.03
N VAL A 170 -5.49 3.36 -0.80
CA VAL A 170 -5.32 2.96 -2.21
C VAL A 170 -4.40 1.75 -2.30
N THR A 171 -3.25 1.83 -1.65
CA THR A 171 -2.23 0.78 -1.63
C THR A 171 -2.83 -0.57 -1.22
N TRP A 172 -3.71 -0.60 -0.23
CA TRP A 172 -4.34 -1.85 0.20
C TRP A 172 -5.32 -2.43 -0.80
N ASP A 173 -6.18 -1.59 -1.35
CA ASP A 173 -7.17 -2.01 -2.34
C ASP A 173 -6.45 -2.52 -3.61
N VAL A 174 -5.35 -1.88 -4.01
CA VAL A 174 -4.44 -2.37 -5.06
C VAL A 174 -3.89 -3.76 -4.72
N ALA A 175 -3.35 -3.96 -3.51
CA ALA A 175 -2.77 -5.24 -3.10
C ALA A 175 -3.80 -6.38 -3.15
N CYS A 176 -5.01 -6.10 -2.69
CA CYS A 176 -6.13 -7.04 -2.72
C CYS A 176 -6.60 -7.33 -4.15
N ASN A 177 -6.80 -6.31 -4.99
CA ASN A 177 -7.21 -6.48 -6.39
C ASN A 177 -6.18 -7.24 -7.19
N LEU A 178 -4.89 -6.97 -6.95
CA LEU A 178 -3.80 -7.71 -7.54
C LEU A 178 -3.66 -9.11 -6.99
N ASN A 179 -4.43 -9.57 -5.99
CA ASN A 179 -4.22 -10.90 -5.42
C ASN A 179 -2.75 -11.11 -5.01
N PHE A 180 -2.06 -10.05 -4.57
CA PHE A 180 -0.61 -10.04 -4.36
C PHE A 180 -0.16 -11.14 -3.39
N TRP A 181 -1.03 -11.45 -2.44
CA TRP A 181 -0.79 -12.38 -1.35
C TRP A 181 -1.55 -13.70 -1.48
N THR A 182 -2.02 -14.13 -2.66
CA THR A 182 -2.80 -15.38 -2.79
C THR A 182 -2.13 -16.58 -2.13
N GLY A 183 -0.85 -16.83 -2.43
CA GLY A 183 -0.10 -17.92 -1.80
C GLY A 183 0.08 -17.76 -0.29
N PHE A 184 0.09 -16.52 0.22
CA PHE A 184 0.14 -16.27 1.66
C PHE A 184 -1.23 -16.43 2.31
N PHE A 185 -2.32 -16.01 1.67
CA PHE A 185 -3.68 -16.19 2.17
C PHE A 185 -4.03 -17.66 2.30
N ASP A 186 -3.61 -18.49 1.34
CA ASP A 186 -3.75 -19.95 1.45
C ASP A 186 -2.94 -20.49 2.63
N TYR A 187 -1.76 -19.91 2.87
CA TYR A 187 -0.85 -20.30 3.95
C TYR A 187 -1.33 -19.90 5.36
N VAL A 188 -2.13 -18.83 5.47
CA VAL A 188 -2.73 -18.37 6.73
C VAL A 188 -4.24 -18.63 6.78
N SER A 189 -4.75 -19.51 5.91
CA SER A 189 -6.15 -19.94 5.86
C SER A 189 -6.68 -20.51 7.19
N ASP A 190 -5.75 -20.87 8.08
CA ASP A 190 -6.00 -21.14 9.49
C ASP A 190 -6.78 -20.04 10.22
N PHE A 191 -6.67 -18.81 9.76
CA PHE A 191 -7.38 -17.66 10.29
C PHE A 191 -8.41 -17.19 9.26
N ASP A 192 -9.71 -17.31 9.58
CA ASP A 192 -10.79 -16.69 8.79
C ASP A 192 -10.86 -15.18 9.12
N LEU A 193 -9.79 -14.48 8.79
CA LEU A 193 -9.66 -13.04 8.97
C LEU A 193 -10.01 -12.33 7.67
N PRO A 194 -10.49 -11.07 7.74
CA PRO A 194 -10.62 -10.23 6.56
C PRO A 194 -9.30 -10.23 5.79
N LYS A 195 -9.34 -10.43 4.46
CA LYS A 195 -8.12 -10.48 3.63
C LYS A 195 -7.23 -9.26 3.82
N GLN A 196 -7.85 -8.11 4.09
CA GLN A 196 -7.21 -6.84 4.39
C GLN A 196 -6.47 -6.86 5.74
N ALA A 197 -6.94 -7.61 6.73
CA ALA A 197 -6.26 -7.76 8.01
C ALA A 197 -4.94 -8.54 7.87
N LEU A 198 -4.80 -9.38 6.84
CA LEU A 198 -3.74 -10.39 6.69
C LEU A 198 -2.44 -9.89 6.06
N ILE A 199 -2.33 -8.63 5.61
CA ILE A 199 -1.10 -8.13 5.00
C ILE A 199 -0.18 -7.57 6.11
N ILE A 200 0.54 -8.46 6.80
CA ILE A 200 1.06 -8.25 8.17
C ILE A 200 2.58 -7.99 8.25
N PRO A 201 3.08 -6.99 7.52
CA PRO A 201 4.03 -6.12 8.20
C PRO A 201 3.63 -4.63 8.18
N PHE A 202 2.69 -4.25 7.32
CA PHE A 202 2.41 -2.85 7.06
C PHE A 202 1.17 -2.32 7.78
N ILE A 203 0.37 -3.21 8.36
CA ILE A 203 -0.87 -2.83 9.02
C ILE A 203 -0.67 -2.29 10.44
N PHE A 204 0.43 -2.63 11.12
CA PHE A 204 0.60 -2.26 12.54
C PHE A 204 0.49 -0.75 12.78
N PRO A 205 1.12 0.13 11.98
CA PRO A 205 0.98 1.56 12.18
C PRO A 205 -0.43 2.07 11.85
N LEU A 206 -1.24 1.32 11.09
CA LEU A 206 -2.64 1.66 10.76
C LEU A 206 -3.64 1.19 11.82
N LEU A 207 -3.26 0.29 12.72
CA LEU A 207 -4.16 -0.16 13.77
C LEU A 207 -4.46 1.00 14.74
N PRO A 208 -5.73 1.29 15.02
CA PRO A 208 -6.11 2.34 15.95
C PRO A 208 -5.78 1.93 17.38
N LYS A 209 -5.45 2.91 18.23
CA LYS A 209 -5.42 2.70 19.69
C LYS A 209 -6.85 2.70 20.21
N LEU A 210 -7.32 1.57 20.74
CA LEU A 210 -8.64 1.39 21.34
C LEU A 210 -8.51 1.13 22.85
N GLU A 211 -9.63 1.14 23.58
CA GLU A 211 -9.65 0.78 25.00
C GLU A 211 -9.29 -0.69 25.23
N GLU A 212 -9.71 -1.55 24.30
CA GLU A 212 -9.33 -2.96 24.28
C GLU A 212 -7.85 -3.11 23.88
N ARG A 213 -7.18 -4.10 24.46
CA ARG A 213 -5.80 -4.43 24.08
C ARG A 213 -5.75 -4.81 22.59
N PRO A 214 -4.71 -4.39 21.86
CA PRO A 214 -4.53 -4.81 20.47
C PRO A 214 -4.48 -6.34 20.37
N PRO A 215 -4.86 -6.93 19.23
CA PRO A 215 -4.92 -8.38 19.05
C PRO A 215 -3.52 -9.00 18.87
N LEU A 216 -2.60 -8.74 19.82
CA LEU A 216 -1.18 -9.05 19.75
C LEU A 216 -0.91 -10.52 19.46
N ALA A 217 -1.72 -11.45 20.01
CA ALA A 217 -1.55 -12.88 19.78
C ALA A 217 -1.67 -13.20 18.28
N VAL A 218 -2.74 -12.71 17.66
CA VAL A 218 -3.03 -12.93 16.24
C VAL A 218 -1.98 -12.23 15.37
N LEU A 219 -1.61 -10.99 15.70
CA LEU A 219 -0.57 -10.24 14.99
C LEU A 219 0.79 -10.95 15.03
N LEU A 220 1.19 -11.46 16.20
CA LEU A 220 2.45 -12.17 16.38
C LEU A 220 2.47 -13.51 15.62
N ALA A 221 1.38 -14.28 15.70
CA ALA A 221 1.26 -15.53 14.94
C ALA A 221 1.36 -15.28 13.43
N LEU A 222 0.73 -14.21 12.93
CA LEU A 222 0.78 -13.85 11.52
C LEU A 222 2.17 -13.32 11.09
N SER A 223 2.88 -12.60 11.96
CA SER A 223 4.29 -12.26 11.72
C SER A 223 5.19 -13.49 11.62
N LEU A 224 4.99 -14.48 12.49
CA LEU A 224 5.73 -15.76 12.43
C LEU A 224 5.43 -16.52 11.14
N LYS A 225 4.16 -16.65 10.76
CA LYS A 225 3.75 -17.24 9.48
C LYS A 225 4.34 -16.50 8.28
N THR A 226 4.44 -15.17 8.33
CA THR A 226 5.07 -14.36 7.28
C THR A 226 6.54 -14.68 7.13
N VAL A 227 7.27 -14.80 8.24
CA VAL A 227 8.68 -15.18 8.26
C VAL A 227 8.88 -16.60 7.70
N GLU A 228 8.05 -17.55 8.12
CA GLU A 228 8.09 -18.94 7.64
C GLU A 228 7.80 -19.02 6.14
N PHE A 229 6.76 -18.33 5.66
CA PHE A 229 6.42 -18.24 4.24
C PHE A 229 7.56 -17.66 3.39
N ARG A 230 8.26 -16.64 3.91
CA ARG A 230 9.43 -16.05 3.26
C ARG A 230 10.70 -16.91 3.37
N LYS A 231 10.64 -18.02 4.09
CA LYS A 231 11.77 -18.92 4.35
C LYS A 231 12.97 -18.19 4.96
N THR A 232 12.70 -17.20 5.81
CA THR A 232 13.75 -16.47 6.54
C THR A 232 13.92 -17.03 7.93
N THR A 233 15.12 -16.89 8.50
CA THR A 233 15.37 -17.27 9.90
C THR A 233 14.50 -16.43 10.82
N ALA A 234 13.67 -17.09 11.61
CA ALA A 234 12.77 -16.39 12.51
C ALA A 234 13.53 -15.76 13.67
N PRO A 235 13.46 -14.43 13.86
CA PRO A 235 14.04 -13.79 15.02
C PRO A 235 13.39 -14.28 16.32
N LEU A 236 14.02 -14.01 17.47
CA LEU A 236 13.46 -14.30 18.78
C LEU A 236 12.07 -13.67 18.95
N LEU A 237 11.16 -14.37 19.64
CA LEU A 237 9.79 -13.90 19.85
C LEU A 237 9.74 -12.48 20.43
N ARG A 238 10.60 -12.20 21.41
CA ARG A 238 10.71 -10.87 22.04
C ARG A 238 11.03 -9.78 21.02
N LYS A 239 11.88 -10.05 20.03
CA LYS A 239 12.21 -9.08 18.98
C LYS A 239 10.98 -8.78 18.12
N ILE A 240 10.26 -9.81 17.68
CA ILE A 240 9.05 -9.63 16.86
C ILE A 240 7.99 -8.85 17.63
N LEU A 241 7.74 -9.20 18.90
CA LEU A 241 6.77 -8.50 19.73
C LEU A 241 7.15 -7.03 19.96
N ASN A 242 8.43 -6.75 20.18
CA ASN A 242 8.94 -5.38 20.29
C ASN A 242 8.73 -4.60 18.99
N ASP A 243 9.04 -5.20 17.83
CA ASP A 243 8.85 -4.56 16.53
C ASP A 243 7.36 -4.24 16.29
N ILE A 244 6.45 -5.18 16.57
CA ILE A 244 4.99 -4.95 16.51
C ILE A 244 4.59 -3.78 17.40
N THR A 245 5.07 -3.77 18.65
CA THR A 245 4.71 -2.74 19.64
C THR A 245 5.20 -1.37 19.20
N ILE A 246 6.46 -1.26 18.75
CA ILE A 246 7.04 0.00 18.25
C ILE A 246 6.21 0.52 17.07
N HIS A 247 5.88 -0.34 16.10
CA HIS A 247 5.09 0.08 14.93
C HIS A 247 3.66 0.46 15.28
N PHE A 248 3.02 -0.23 16.22
CA PHE A 248 1.69 0.11 16.73
C PHE A 248 1.67 1.45 17.45
N GLU A 249 2.72 1.75 18.22
CA GLU A 249 2.85 3.02 18.93
C GLU A 249 3.21 4.19 18.03
N TYR A 250 3.72 3.90 16.83
CA TYR A 250 4.18 4.88 15.88
C TYR A 250 3.04 5.80 15.40
N LYS A 251 3.28 7.10 15.48
CA LYS A 251 2.32 8.16 15.12
C LYS A 251 2.40 8.50 13.63
N MET A 252 2.33 7.49 12.77
CA MET A 252 2.42 7.68 11.31
C MET A 252 1.14 8.24 10.70
N TYR A 253 -0.01 7.79 11.20
CA TYR A 253 -1.33 8.15 10.66
C TYR A 253 -2.23 8.75 11.75
N PRO A 254 -3.11 9.70 11.39
CA PRO A 254 -4.12 10.23 12.28
C PRO A 254 -5.05 9.14 12.79
N GLN A 255 -5.41 9.21 14.07
CA GLN A 255 -6.31 8.22 14.68
C GLN A 255 -7.65 8.12 13.93
N ARG A 256 -8.19 9.23 13.43
CA ARG A 256 -9.45 9.24 12.66
C ARG A 256 -9.33 8.44 11.35
N LEU A 257 -8.24 8.64 10.61
CA LEU A 257 -7.94 7.85 9.41
C LEU A 257 -7.79 6.37 9.75
N LYS A 258 -7.05 6.04 10.82
CA LYS A 258 -6.88 4.65 11.29
C LYS A 258 -8.23 3.97 11.55
N LEU A 259 -9.13 4.65 12.26
CA LEU A 259 -10.47 4.16 12.57
C LEU A 259 -11.28 3.94 11.29
N GLU A 260 -11.34 4.93 10.41
CA GLU A 260 -12.11 4.87 9.16
C GLU A 260 -11.64 3.73 8.25
N LEU A 261 -10.33 3.57 8.06
CA LEU A 261 -9.78 2.51 7.22
C LEU A 261 -9.97 1.14 7.86
N CYS A 262 -9.71 1.00 9.16
CA CYS A 262 -9.91 -0.28 9.86
C CYS A 262 -11.39 -0.69 9.90
N GLU A 263 -12.33 0.25 9.97
CA GLU A 263 -13.77 -0.03 9.89
C GLU A 263 -14.14 -0.49 8.46
N LYS A 264 -13.66 0.20 7.43
CA LYS A 264 -13.81 -0.21 6.01
C LYS A 264 -13.30 -1.64 5.79
N TRP A 265 -12.17 -1.98 6.38
CA TRP A 265 -11.51 -3.28 6.25
C TRP A 265 -12.01 -4.34 7.24
N GLN A 266 -13.05 -4.04 8.02
CA GLN A 266 -13.65 -4.96 9.00
C GLN A 266 -12.67 -5.47 10.06
N ILE A 267 -11.60 -4.72 10.32
CA ILE A 267 -10.64 -4.98 11.40
C ILE A 267 -11.20 -4.51 12.73
N ILE A 268 -11.98 -3.44 12.70
CA ILE A 268 -12.74 -2.94 13.84
C ILE A 268 -14.23 -2.91 13.48
N THR A 269 -15.05 -2.93 14.52
CA THR A 269 -16.50 -2.75 14.43
C THR A 269 -16.91 -1.59 15.32
N ARG A 270 -18.05 -0.96 15.00
CA ARG A 270 -18.62 0.13 15.78
C ARG A 270 -19.95 -0.33 16.38
N ASP A 271 -20.00 -0.47 17.70
CA ASP A 271 -21.22 -0.79 18.44
C ASP A 271 -21.55 0.36 19.39
N LYS A 272 -22.77 0.91 19.29
CA LYS A 272 -23.25 2.06 20.08
C LYS A 272 -22.28 3.26 20.13
N GLY A 273 -21.57 3.51 19.02
CA GLY A 273 -20.60 4.60 18.89
C GLY A 273 -19.20 4.31 19.46
N VAL A 274 -18.99 3.13 20.04
CA VAL A 274 -17.69 2.68 20.55
C VAL A 274 -17.04 1.76 19.53
N HIS A 275 -15.77 2.01 19.20
CA HIS A 275 -15.01 1.13 18.31
C HIS A 275 -14.34 0.00 19.09
N LYS A 276 -14.41 -1.21 18.56
CA LYS A 276 -13.81 -2.42 19.12
C LYS A 276 -13.13 -3.23 18.04
N TYR A 277 -12.13 -4.04 18.37
CA TYR A 277 -11.58 -4.96 17.38
C TYR A 277 -12.64 -5.98 16.97
N ALA A 278 -12.57 -6.44 15.72
CA ALA A 278 -13.52 -7.41 15.20
C ALA A 278 -13.52 -8.69 16.07
N PRO A 279 -14.69 -9.31 16.33
CA PRO A 279 -14.80 -10.47 17.22
C PRO A 279 -13.91 -11.66 16.82
N CYS A 280 -13.58 -11.79 15.53
CA CYS A 280 -12.69 -12.82 15.01
C CYS A 280 -11.32 -12.82 15.71
N PHE A 281 -10.77 -11.65 16.07
CA PHE A 281 -9.48 -11.58 16.77
C PHE A 281 -9.53 -12.21 18.17
N THR A 282 -10.66 -12.07 18.87
CA THR A 282 -10.86 -12.74 20.17
C THR A 282 -11.02 -14.23 19.98
N MET A 283 -11.83 -14.65 18.99
CA MET A 283 -12.06 -16.05 18.66
C MET A 283 -10.77 -16.80 18.31
N PHE A 284 -9.87 -16.17 17.55
CA PHE A 284 -8.62 -16.78 17.11
C PHE A 284 -7.46 -16.66 18.10
N ARG A 285 -7.65 -16.03 19.27
CA ARG A 285 -6.57 -15.80 20.23
C ARG A 285 -5.91 -17.09 20.71
N HIS A 286 -6.70 -18.11 21.04
CA HIS A 286 -6.17 -19.40 21.49
C HIS A 286 -5.40 -20.10 20.36
N LYS A 287 -5.99 -20.18 19.16
CA LYS A 287 -5.32 -20.75 17.98
C LYS A 287 -4.00 -20.03 17.66
N ALA A 288 -3.96 -18.71 17.80
CA ALA A 288 -2.73 -17.94 17.61
C ALA A 288 -1.65 -18.31 18.64
N LYS A 289 -2.01 -18.48 19.90
CA LYS A 289 -1.08 -18.95 20.95
C LYS A 289 -0.54 -20.35 20.65
N ASP A 290 -1.39 -21.26 20.18
CA ASP A 290 -0.97 -22.62 19.82
C ASP A 290 0.02 -22.62 18.65
N ILE A 291 -0.22 -21.77 17.64
CA ILE A 291 0.70 -21.57 16.52
C ILE A 291 2.05 -21.03 17.01
N ILE A 292 2.04 -20.01 17.89
CA ILE A 292 3.26 -19.43 18.46
C ILE A 292 4.04 -20.51 19.23
N ALA A 293 3.37 -21.25 20.12
CA ALA A 293 3.99 -22.32 20.90
C ALA A 293 4.62 -23.41 20.02
N THR A 294 3.93 -23.79 18.95
CA THR A 294 4.40 -24.82 18.01
C THR A 294 5.60 -24.33 17.20
N MET A 295 5.54 -23.11 16.65
CA MET A 295 6.59 -22.57 15.77
C MET A 295 7.85 -22.15 16.53
N LYS A 296 7.74 -21.93 17.84
CA LYS A 296 8.80 -21.36 18.68
C LYS A 296 8.96 -22.12 20.01
N SER A 297 8.81 -23.45 19.98
CA SER A 297 8.92 -24.32 21.16
C SER A 297 10.22 -24.15 21.93
N ASP A 298 11.31 -23.85 21.23
CA ASP A 298 12.66 -23.74 21.80
C ASP A 298 13.04 -22.28 22.13
N ASP A 299 12.12 -21.32 21.97
CA ASP A 299 12.38 -19.91 22.26
C ASP A 299 12.36 -19.65 23.78
N PRO A 300 13.43 -19.08 24.36
CA PRO A 300 13.54 -18.89 25.81
C PRO A 300 12.48 -17.94 26.38
N ASP A 301 11.88 -17.08 25.56
CA ASP A 301 10.87 -16.11 25.98
C ASP A 301 9.42 -16.61 25.80
N LEU A 302 9.22 -17.86 25.36
CA LEU A 302 7.91 -18.38 24.97
C LEU A 302 6.86 -18.25 26.08
N GLU A 303 7.11 -18.84 27.25
CA GLU A 303 6.16 -18.86 28.37
C GLU A 303 5.79 -17.46 28.84
N LEU A 304 6.79 -16.58 28.95
CA LEU A 304 6.59 -15.18 29.32
C LEU A 304 5.69 -14.49 28.29
N ILE A 305 5.99 -14.63 27.00
CA ILE A 305 5.23 -13.98 25.94
C ILE A 305 3.80 -14.52 25.86
N LEU A 306 3.60 -15.84 25.93
CA LEU A 306 2.24 -16.43 25.93
C LEU A 306 1.38 -15.94 27.10
N SER A 307 1.99 -15.63 28.25
CA SER A 307 1.29 -15.06 29.41
C SER A 307 0.86 -13.60 29.22
N LEU A 308 1.59 -12.84 28.39
CA LEU A 308 1.29 -11.43 28.07
C LEU A 308 0.21 -11.28 26.99
N LEU A 309 0.12 -12.26 26.10
CA LEU A 309 -0.79 -12.31 24.94
C LEU A 309 -2.21 -12.70 25.31
#